data_AF-R8NI96-F1
#
_entry.id   AF-R8NI96-F1
#
_cell.length_a   1.000
_cell.length_b   1.000
_cell.length_c   1.000
_cell.angle_alpha   90.00
_cell.angle_beta   90.00
_cell.angle_gamma   90.00
#
_symmetry.space_group_name_H-M   'P 1'
#
loop_
_entity.id
_entity.type
_entity.pdbx_description
1 polymer ?
#
loop_
_entity_poly.entity_id
_entity_poly.type
_entity_poly.pdbx_seq_one_letter_code
_entity_poly.pdbx_strand_id
1 'polypeptide(L)'
;MTLKKLADASVRYSDSTAHNLILKQLGGPSEFEKILREIGDTVTTSERFEPELNEVNPGETHDTSTPEAIAKTLQSFTLGTALPLDKRELLGVTIHDNQAKFS
;
A
#
# COMPACT_ATOMS: atom_id res chain seq x y z
N MET A 1 -13.28 0.65 -13.81
CA MET A 1 -12.33 -0.49 -13.87
C MET A 1 -12.67 -1.46 -12.75
N THR A 2 -12.28 -2.74 -12.85
CA THR A 2 -12.43 -3.66 -11.72
C THR A 2 -11.36 -3.38 -10.66
N LEU A 3 -11.59 -3.74 -9.40
CA LEU A 3 -10.58 -3.63 -8.33
C LEU A 3 -9.26 -4.32 -8.71
N LYS A 4 -9.33 -5.47 -9.37
CA LYS A 4 -8.14 -6.17 -9.90
C LYS A 4 -7.33 -5.32 -10.88
N LYS A 5 -7.99 -4.61 -11.81
CA LYS A 5 -7.32 -3.73 -12.78
C LYS A 5 -6.74 -2.48 -12.10
N LEU A 6 -7.40 -1.96 -11.08
CA LEU A 6 -6.87 -0.83 -10.30
C LEU A 6 -5.62 -1.26 -9.53
N ALA A 7 -5.65 -2.42 -8.87
CA ALA A 7 -4.50 -2.94 -8.12
C ALA A 7 -3.28 -3.18 -9.03
N ASP A 8 -3.53 -3.74 -10.21
CA ASP A 8 -2.50 -3.95 -11.23
C ASP A 8 -1.88 -2.62 -11.70
N ALA A 9 -2.71 -1.62 -12.03
CA ALA A 9 -2.25 -0.30 -12.45
C ALA A 9 -1.46 0.43 -11.33
N SER A 10 -1.97 0.40 -10.10
CA SER A 10 -1.35 1.05 -8.94
C SER A 10 0.01 0.42 -8.62
N VAL A 11 0.12 -0.91 -8.59
CA VAL A 11 1.37 -1.59 -8.21
C VAL A 11 2.37 -1.63 -9.36
N ARG A 12 1.96 -2.04 -10.57
CA ARG A 12 2.90 -2.25 -11.69
C ARG A 12 3.34 -0.97 -12.37
N TYR A 13 2.54 0.10 -12.31
CA TYR A 13 2.81 1.35 -13.03
C TYR A 13 2.85 2.57 -12.12
N SER A 14 2.69 2.39 -10.80
CA SER A 14 2.60 3.49 -9.84
C SER A 14 1.51 4.51 -10.19
N ASP A 15 0.37 4.04 -10.74
CA ASP A 15 -0.73 4.92 -11.13
C ASP A 15 -1.43 5.51 -9.88
N SER A 16 -1.15 6.79 -9.60
CA SER A 16 -1.70 7.55 -8.47
C SER A 16 -3.23 7.65 -8.49
N THR A 17 -3.87 7.65 -9.67
CA THR A 17 -5.34 7.66 -9.77
C THR A 17 -5.91 6.32 -9.33
N ALA A 18 -5.29 5.21 -9.76
CA ALA A 18 -5.68 3.88 -9.34
C ALA A 18 -5.47 3.68 -7.83
N HIS A 19 -4.35 4.17 -7.28
CA HIS A 19 -4.10 4.21 -5.84
C HIS A 19 -5.24 4.92 -5.08
N ASN A 20 -5.57 6.16 -5.48
CA ASN A 20 -6.62 6.94 -4.84
C ASN A 20 -8.00 6.26 -4.90
N LEU A 21 -8.33 5.60 -6.01
CA LEU A 21 -9.60 4.88 -6.15
C LEU A 21 -9.67 3.66 -5.23
N ILE A 22 -8.56 2.92 -5.08
CA ILE A 22 -8.47 1.80 -4.11
C ILE A 22 -8.60 2.33 -2.69
N LEU A 23 -7.85 3.37 -2.34
CA LEU A 23 -7.86 3.93 -0.99
C LEU A 23 -9.25 4.46 -0.61
N LYS A 24 -9.95 5.11 -1.54
CA LYS A 24 -11.36 5.51 -1.34
C LYS A 24 -12.29 4.31 -1.11
N GLN A 25 -12.08 3.21 -1.83
CA GLN A 25 -12.87 1.99 -1.63
C GLN A 25 -12.63 1.34 -0.26
N LEU A 26 -11.44 1.52 0.33
CA LEU A 26 -11.11 1.10 1.69
C LEU A 26 -11.68 2.03 2.77
N GLY A 27 -12.20 3.21 2.40
CA GLY A 27 -12.70 4.22 3.35
C GLY A 27 -11.74 5.38 3.61
N GLY A 28 -10.62 5.45 2.88
CA GLY A 28 -9.63 6.52 2.95
C GLY A 28 -8.41 6.19 3.80
N PRO A 29 -7.44 7.13 3.91
CA PRO A 29 -6.17 6.94 4.61
C PRO A 29 -6.34 6.43 6.05
N SER A 30 -7.26 7.03 6.82
CA SER A 30 -7.49 6.63 8.21
C SER A 30 -8.04 5.20 8.37
N GLU A 31 -8.87 4.72 7.44
CA GLU A 31 -9.34 3.32 7.48
C GLU A 31 -8.24 2.36 7.04
N PHE A 32 -7.40 2.75 6.08
CA PHE A 32 -6.22 1.97 5.72
C PHE A 32 -5.23 1.87 6.90
N GLU A 33 -4.99 2.97 7.62
CA GLU A 33 -4.15 2.94 8.82
C GLU A 33 -4.73 2.00 9.89
N LYS A 34 -6.05 1.97 10.10
CA LYS A 34 -6.67 1.00 11.02
C LYS A 34 -6.39 -0.44 10.62
N ILE A 35 -6.48 -0.79 9.34
CA ILE A 35 -6.14 -2.13 8.84
C ILE A 35 -4.67 -2.46 9.15
N LEU A 36 -3.76 -1.49 9.02
CA LEU A 36 -2.35 -1.67 9.41
C LEU A 36 -2.22 -1.98 10.91
N ARG A 37 -2.98 -1.29 11.77
CA ARG A 37 -3.00 -1.58 13.21
C ARG A 37 -3.55 -2.99 13.51
N GLU A 38 -4.58 -3.43 12.79
CA GLU A 38 -5.18 -4.77 12.97
C GLU A 38 -4.20 -5.91 12.64
N ILE A 39 -3.28 -5.69 11.70
CA ILE A 39 -2.22 -6.66 11.36
C ILE A 39 -0.93 -6.47 12.18
N GLY A 40 -0.93 -5.55 13.15
CA GLY A 40 0.17 -5.33 14.09
C GLY A 40 1.22 -4.31 13.64
N ASP A 41 1.02 -3.61 12.52
CA ASP A 41 1.85 -2.46 12.16
C ASP A 41 1.34 -1.23 12.90
N THR A 42 2.07 -0.80 13.94
CA THR A 42 1.76 0.39 14.74
C THR A 42 2.67 1.58 14.42
N VAL A 43 3.43 1.51 13.32
CA VAL A 43 4.48 2.49 13.00
C VAL A 43 4.16 3.25 11.72
N THR A 44 3.62 2.57 10.71
CA THR A 44 3.25 3.21 9.44
C THR A 44 2.08 4.16 9.65
N THR A 45 2.19 5.40 9.18
CA THR A 45 1.12 6.41 9.14
C THR A 45 0.58 6.55 7.72
N SER A 46 -0.73 6.76 7.57
CA SER A 46 -1.35 7.06 6.27
C SER A 46 -2.44 8.09 6.47
N GLU A 47 -2.21 9.30 5.98
CA GLU A 47 -3.00 10.47 6.29
C GLU A 47 -3.61 11.12 5.05
N ARG A 48 -2.95 11.02 3.89
CA ARG A 48 -3.32 11.78 2.69
C ARG A 48 -3.52 10.89 1.46
N PHE A 49 -4.13 11.49 0.43
CA PHE A 49 -4.25 10.91 -0.90
C PHE A 49 -3.08 11.37 -1.78
N GLU A 50 -2.97 10.79 -2.97
CA GLU A 50 -2.11 11.30 -4.03
C GLU A 50 -2.66 12.62 -4.62
N PRO A 51 -1.78 13.58 -4.98
CA PRO A 51 -0.32 13.51 -4.91
C PRO A 51 0.26 13.94 -3.54
N GLU A 52 -0.55 14.50 -2.64
CA GLU A 52 -0.09 15.16 -1.42
C GLU A 52 0.71 14.25 -0.50
N LEU A 53 0.44 12.93 -0.51
CA LEU A 53 1.19 11.95 0.28
C LEU A 53 2.70 11.92 -0.02
N ASN A 54 3.13 12.40 -1.20
CA ASN A 54 4.55 12.44 -1.59
C ASN A 54 5.29 13.68 -1.06
N GLU A 55 4.57 14.66 -0.52
CA GLU A 55 5.15 15.88 0.02
C GLU A 55 5.49 15.66 1.49
N VAL A 56 6.74 15.25 1.75
CA VAL A 56 7.29 14.99 3.09
C VAL A 56 8.61 15.75 3.30
N ASN A 57 8.59 16.77 4.17
CA ASN A 57 9.76 17.56 4.52
C ASN A 57 10.57 16.91 5.67
N PRO A 58 11.87 17.24 5.82
CA PRO A 58 12.66 16.77 6.94
C PRO A 58 12.01 17.10 8.29
N GLY A 59 11.75 16.07 9.10
CA GLY A 59 11.13 16.18 10.42
C GLY A 59 9.61 15.97 10.43
N GLU A 60 8.97 15.92 9.26
CA GLU A 60 7.56 15.50 9.16
C GLU A 60 7.42 13.98 9.26
N THR A 61 6.25 13.52 9.70
CA THR A 61 5.98 12.10 10.00
C THR A 61 4.66 11.60 9.42
N HIS A 62 3.95 12.44 8.65
CA HIS A 62 2.75 12.01 7.91
C HIS A 62 3.16 11.12 6.74
N ASP A 63 2.31 10.14 6.42
CA ASP A 63 2.54 9.17 5.32
C ASP A 63 3.94 8.49 5.37
N THR A 64 4.45 8.21 6.58
CA THR A 64 5.77 7.63 6.79
C THR A 64 5.72 6.23 7.40
N SER A 65 6.85 5.53 7.31
CA SER A 65 7.10 4.29 8.05
C SER A 65 8.58 4.19 8.40
N THR A 66 8.96 3.09 9.05
CA THR A 66 10.36 2.71 9.21
C THR A 66 10.69 1.54 8.29
N PRO A 67 11.96 1.34 7.88
CA PRO A 67 12.36 0.20 7.06
C PRO A 67 11.95 -1.15 7.68
N GLU A 68 12.05 -1.29 9.01
CA GLU A 68 11.65 -2.50 9.72
C GLU A 68 10.14 -2.73 9.66
N ALA A 69 9.34 -1.69 9.94
CA ALA A 69 7.89 -1.80 9.96
C ALA A 69 7.33 -2.17 8.58
N ILE A 70 7.73 -1.43 7.53
CA ILE A 70 7.24 -1.69 6.18
C ILE A 70 7.67 -3.07 5.65
N ALA A 71 8.86 -3.56 6.04
CA ALA A 71 9.30 -4.91 5.71
C ALA A 71 8.44 -6.00 6.38
N LYS A 72 8.09 -5.82 7.66
CA LYS A 72 7.18 -6.75 8.38
C LYS A 72 5.76 -6.73 7.81
N THR A 73 5.26 -5.55 7.45
CA THR A 73 3.96 -5.39 6.79
C THR A 73 3.95 -6.10 5.43
N LEU A 74 4.97 -5.88 4.60
CA LEU A 74 5.11 -6.58 3.33
C LEU A 74 5.18 -8.10 3.52
N GLN A 75 5.96 -8.57 4.48
CA GLN A 75 6.05 -10.00 4.81
C GLN A 75 4.69 -10.57 5.22
N SER A 76 3.92 -9.84 6.04
CA SER A 76 2.60 -10.28 6.51
C SER A 76 1.61 -10.49 5.36
N PHE A 77 1.64 -9.61 4.35
CA PHE A 77 0.76 -9.68 3.18
C PHE A 77 1.22 -10.67 2.10
N THR A 78 2.52 -10.94 1.99
CA THR A 78 3.10 -11.76 0.90
C THR A 78 3.49 -13.18 1.29
N LEU A 79 3.88 -13.40 2.55
CA LEU A 79 4.35 -14.69 3.06
C LEU A 79 3.55 -15.15 4.29
N GLY A 80 3.11 -14.21 5.13
CA GLY A 80 2.28 -14.43 6.30
C GLY A 80 0.80 -14.67 5.97
N THR A 81 -0.06 -14.72 6.98
CA THR A 81 -1.47 -15.12 6.83
C THR A 81 -2.47 -13.97 6.79
N ALA A 82 -2.02 -12.72 6.59
CA ALA A 82 -2.91 -11.56 6.54
C ALA A 82 -3.91 -11.62 5.36
N LEU A 83 -3.57 -12.40 4.32
CA LEU A 83 -4.45 -12.64 3.17
C LEU A 83 -4.72 -14.14 2.95
N PRO A 84 -5.92 -14.48 2.43
CA PRO A 84 -6.17 -15.78 1.82
C PRO A 84 -5.14 -16.11 0.73
N LEU A 85 -4.89 -17.40 0.52
CA LEU A 85 -3.82 -17.88 -0.37
C LEU A 85 -3.94 -17.31 -1.79
N ASP A 86 -5.14 -17.32 -2.38
CA ASP A 86 -5.38 -16.83 -3.75
C ASP A 86 -5.06 -15.33 -3.90
N LYS A 87 -5.31 -14.54 -2.86
CA LYS A 87 -4.98 -13.09 -2.85
C LYS A 87 -3.49 -12.84 -2.66
N ARG A 88 -2.83 -13.67 -1.85
CA ARG A 88 -1.38 -13.61 -1.64
C ARG A 88 -0.61 -13.95 -2.91
N GLU A 89 -1.03 -15.00 -3.62
CA GLU A 89 -0.45 -15.38 -4.91
C GLU A 89 -0.64 -14.28 -5.95
N LEU A 90 -1.85 -13.71 -6.03
CA LEU A 90 -2.12 -12.57 -6.91
C LEU A 90 -1.21 -11.37 -6.59
N LEU A 91 -1.05 -11.03 -5.31
CA LEU A 91 -0.18 -9.92 -4.88
C LEU A 91 1.28 -10.21 -5.22
N GLY A 92 1.77 -11.44 -4.95
CA GLY A 92 3.12 -11.86 -5.25
C GLY A 92 3.47 -11.75 -6.73
N VAL A 93 2.58 -12.23 -7.62
CA VAL A 93 2.74 -12.09 -9.07
C VAL A 93 2.73 -10.62 -9.50
N THR A 94 1.84 -9.80 -8.92
CA THR A 94 1.75 -8.37 -9.25
C THR A 94 3.02 -7.60 -8.86
N ILE A 95 3.60 -7.90 -7.69
CA ILE A 95 4.85 -7.29 -7.22
C ILE A 95 6.05 -7.75 -8.06
N HIS A 96 6.15 -9.05 -8.35
CA HIS A 96 7.27 -9.62 -9.11
C HIS A 96 7.41 -8.98 -10.50
N ASP A 97 6.30 -8.71 -11.16
CA ASP A 97 6.28 -8.18 -12.53
C ASP A 97 6.19 -6.64 -12.58
N ASN A 98 6.53 -5.95 -11.49
CA ASN A 98 6.45 -4.51 -11.41
C ASN A 98 7.22 -3.81 -12.56
N GLN A 99 6.59 -2.82 -13.19
CA GLN A 99 7.14 -2.03 -14.31
C GLN A 99 7.33 -0.56 -13.92
N ALA A 100 7.15 -0.21 -12.64
CA ALA A 100 7.32 1.15 -12.16
C ALA A 100 8.74 1.62 -12.47
N LYS A 101 8.84 2.72 -13.21
CA LYS A 101 10.12 3.32 -13.55
C LYS A 101 10.55 4.17 -12.37
N PHE A 102 11.61 3.77 -11.70
CA PHE A 102 12.34 4.67 -10.81
C PHE A 102 13.14 5.61 -11.72
N SER A 103 12.64 6.83 -11.91
CA SER A 103 13.36 7.92 -12.58
C SER A 103 14.42 8.52 -11.68
#